data_AF-H1G7C3-F1
#
_entry.id   AF-H1G7C3-F1
#
_cell.length_a   1.000
_cell.length_b   1.000
_cell.length_c   1.000
_cell.angle_alpha   90.00
_cell.angle_beta   90.00
_cell.angle_gamma   90.00
#
_symmetry.space_group_name_H-M   'P 1'
#
loop_
_entity.id
_entity.type
_entity.pdbx_description
1 polymer ?
#
loop_
_entity_poly.entity_id
_entity_poly.type
_entity_poly.pdbx_seq_one_letter_code
_entity_poly.pdbx_strand_id
1 'polypeptide(L)'
;YYMGDPGVAVNDLAAAFADSLRLAHGVVRPGRPTVYSIVRDEMFFLPAFLNYYRSLGVRQFLFFDDQSRDGTFEFLAEQPDCCILVSDKLYGDDVELPADPVSGKVRRRRFGVLLKSIIPHHFLGDGFAIYADADEFLLLPERFTDVSDFFRVLDEADIRVVSASLLEMYPATLEDMRRGIHPASLQDLVESYPYFDDRCLLTLRPAAQPALEYKGASWRLFRQHGVCKRHWINRHVPAAMIRVLGFPTPSTACVKTPILRWGAGVYLDGSHRASQAPSEEILLTMLHFKFTADLQRKMDFALTSRAYAGGSRIYRYYDCLFRRLGSGGGAF
;
A
#
# COMPACT_ATOMS: atom_id res chain seq x y z
N TYR A 1 10.24 -9.80 -16.87
CA TYR A 1 10.69 -8.40 -16.92
C TYR A 1 10.42 -7.89 -18.33
N TYR A 2 9.58 -6.85 -18.47
CA TYR A 2 9.41 -6.13 -19.74
C TYR A 2 10.78 -5.53 -20.09
N MET A 3 11.34 -5.89 -21.26
CA MET A 3 12.60 -5.33 -21.78
C MET A 3 12.28 -4.30 -22.86
N GLY A 4 11.51 -3.28 -22.50
CA GLY A 4 11.24 -2.10 -23.33
C GLY A 4 11.32 -0.87 -22.45
N ASP A 5 11.39 0.32 -23.06
CA ASP A 5 11.37 1.59 -22.33
C ASP A 5 10.20 1.58 -21.32
N PRO A 6 10.50 1.57 -20.01
CA PRO A 6 9.54 1.57 -18.93
C PRO A 6 8.40 2.60 -19.13
N GLY A 7 8.73 3.80 -19.60
CA GLY A 7 7.78 4.91 -19.72
C GLY A 7 6.79 4.77 -20.89
N VAL A 8 7.25 4.18 -22.00
CA VAL A 8 6.39 3.86 -23.16
C VAL A 8 5.36 2.80 -22.78
N ALA A 9 5.76 1.81 -21.97
CA ALA A 9 4.87 0.76 -21.52
C ALA A 9 3.70 1.26 -20.64
N VAL A 10 3.91 2.29 -19.80
CA VAL A 10 2.82 2.82 -18.94
C VAL A 10 1.84 3.67 -19.73
N ASN A 11 2.31 4.45 -20.72
CA ASN A 11 1.42 5.18 -21.63
C ASN A 11 0.52 4.22 -22.43
N ASP A 12 1.11 3.17 -23.01
CA ASP A 12 0.36 2.17 -23.77
C ASP A 12 -0.64 1.42 -22.89
N LEU A 13 -0.25 1.09 -21.65
CA LEU A 13 -1.16 0.49 -20.68
C LEU A 13 -2.28 1.45 -20.26
N ALA A 14 -1.97 2.72 -19.99
CA ALA A 14 -2.98 3.71 -19.64
C ALA A 14 -3.99 3.88 -20.77
N ALA A 15 -3.53 3.93 -22.02
CA ALA A 15 -4.41 3.98 -23.20
C ALA A 15 -5.26 2.70 -23.33
N ALA A 16 -4.65 1.52 -23.17
CA ALA A 16 -5.36 0.24 -23.29
C ALA A 16 -6.45 0.02 -22.23
N PHE A 17 -6.33 0.66 -21.07
CA PHE A 17 -7.29 0.55 -19.97
C PHE A 17 -8.12 1.82 -19.74
N ALA A 18 -7.93 2.87 -20.55
CA ALA A 18 -8.64 4.15 -20.39
C ALA A 18 -10.16 3.97 -20.40
N ASP A 19 -10.67 3.18 -21.35
CA ASP A 19 -12.11 2.92 -21.50
C ASP A 19 -12.72 2.14 -20.31
N SER A 20 -11.87 1.47 -19.52
CA SER A 20 -12.30 0.75 -18.31
C SER A 20 -12.36 1.64 -17.07
N LEU A 21 -11.88 2.88 -17.15
CA LEU A 21 -11.83 3.81 -16.03
C LEU A 21 -12.78 4.98 -16.26
N ARG A 22 -13.71 5.20 -15.32
CA ARG A 22 -14.66 6.30 -15.39
C ARG A 22 -14.51 7.21 -14.18
N LEU A 23 -14.33 8.51 -14.42
CA LEU A 23 -14.42 9.53 -13.37
C LEU A 23 -15.90 9.70 -12.99
N ALA A 24 -16.28 9.12 -11.86
CA ALA A 24 -17.66 9.12 -11.37
C ALA A 24 -17.99 10.39 -10.57
N HIS A 25 -17.00 11.02 -9.94
CA HIS A 25 -17.18 12.22 -9.13
C HIS A 25 -15.93 13.12 -9.17
N GLY A 26 -16.14 14.42 -9.04
CA GLY A 26 -15.08 15.43 -8.94
C GLY A 26 -14.41 15.77 -10.27
N VAL A 27 -13.38 16.61 -10.21
CA VAL A 27 -12.53 16.99 -11.35
C VAL A 27 -11.09 16.99 -10.89
N VAL A 28 -10.28 16.11 -11.46
CA VAL A 28 -8.85 16.03 -11.13
C VAL A 28 -8.14 17.24 -11.73
N ARG A 29 -7.39 17.96 -10.89
CA ARG A 29 -6.58 19.11 -11.30
C ARG A 29 -5.10 18.75 -11.13
N PRO A 30 -4.35 18.62 -12.25
CA PRO A 30 -2.90 18.41 -12.21
C PRO A 30 -2.18 19.49 -11.40
N GLY A 31 -1.06 19.13 -10.77
CA GLY A 31 -0.23 20.03 -9.96
C GLY A 31 -0.81 20.40 -8.58
N ARG A 32 -2.05 20.00 -8.24
CA ARG A 32 -2.53 20.13 -6.86
C ARG A 32 -1.85 19.09 -5.96
N PRO A 33 -1.46 19.45 -4.72
CA PRO A 33 -1.00 18.49 -3.72
C PRO A 33 -2.03 17.39 -3.53
N THR A 34 -1.72 16.19 -4.03
CA THR A 34 -2.67 15.09 -4.16
C THR A 34 -2.22 13.88 -3.38
N VAL A 35 -3.19 13.21 -2.73
CA VAL A 35 -3.05 11.83 -2.29
C VAL A 35 -3.86 10.94 -3.23
N TYR A 36 -3.22 9.92 -3.78
CA TYR A 36 -3.84 8.86 -4.55
C TYR A 36 -4.00 7.61 -3.68
N SER A 37 -5.19 7.01 -3.69
CA SER A 37 -5.48 5.77 -2.96
C SER A 37 -6.43 4.87 -3.73
N ILE A 38 -6.31 3.57 -3.49
CA ILE A 38 -7.24 2.56 -3.97
C ILE A 38 -8.00 2.04 -2.75
N VAL A 39 -9.33 2.13 -2.78
CA VAL A 39 -10.18 1.82 -1.64
C VAL A 39 -11.23 0.77 -2.00
N ARG A 40 -11.55 -0.09 -1.02
CA ARG A 40 -12.70 -0.97 -1.05
C ARG A 40 -13.20 -1.16 0.38
N ASP A 41 -14.40 -0.68 0.65
CA ASP A 41 -15.01 -0.79 1.97
C ASP A 41 -14.05 -0.28 3.06
N GLU A 42 -13.58 0.97 2.94
CA GLU A 42 -12.55 1.55 3.83
C GLU A 42 -13.12 2.62 4.77
N MET A 43 -14.45 2.60 5.01
CA MET A 43 -15.13 3.61 5.82
C MET A 43 -14.57 3.71 7.25
N PHE A 44 -13.98 2.63 7.77
CA PHE A 44 -13.29 2.64 9.06
C PHE A 44 -12.15 3.66 9.11
N PHE A 45 -11.34 3.80 8.06
CA PHE A 45 -10.14 4.65 8.07
C PHE A 45 -10.36 6.02 7.45
N LEU A 46 -11.26 6.14 6.48
CA LEU A 46 -11.39 7.32 5.63
C LEU A 46 -11.61 8.65 6.37
N PRO A 47 -12.39 8.75 7.46
CA PRO A 47 -12.54 10.01 8.18
C PRO A 47 -11.20 10.52 8.76
N ALA A 48 -10.47 9.64 9.46
CA ALA A 48 -9.13 9.94 9.98
C ALA A 48 -8.12 10.23 8.86
N PHE A 49 -8.16 9.44 7.78
CA PHE A 49 -7.28 9.59 6.62
C PHE A 49 -7.42 10.96 5.97
N LEU A 50 -8.66 11.36 5.61
CA LEU A 50 -8.91 12.65 4.99
C LEU A 50 -8.51 13.82 5.90
N ASN A 51 -8.89 13.75 7.18
CA ASN A 51 -8.53 14.78 8.17
C ASN A 51 -7.01 14.95 8.27
N TYR A 52 -6.28 13.84 8.42
CA TYR A 52 -4.83 13.85 8.54
C TYR A 52 -4.15 14.45 7.31
N TYR A 53 -4.44 13.94 6.11
CA TYR A 53 -3.77 14.42 4.91
C TYR A 53 -4.16 15.87 4.56
N ARG A 54 -5.38 16.32 4.84
CA ARG A 54 -5.76 17.75 4.74
C ARG A 54 -4.90 18.62 5.66
N SER A 55 -4.65 18.16 6.89
CA SER A 55 -3.79 18.85 7.85
C SER A 55 -2.33 18.96 7.37
N LEU A 56 -1.87 18.01 6.55
CA LEU A 56 -0.55 18.02 5.90
C LEU A 56 -0.47 18.85 4.62
N GLY A 57 -1.49 19.65 4.28
CA GLY A 57 -1.44 20.47 3.07
C GLY A 57 -2.05 19.84 1.82
N VAL A 58 -2.59 18.61 1.90
CA VAL A 58 -3.26 17.99 0.74
C VAL A 58 -4.54 18.76 0.42
N ARG A 59 -4.79 18.98 -0.88
CA ARG A 59 -5.93 19.77 -1.39
C ARG A 59 -6.76 19.02 -2.44
N GLN A 60 -6.38 17.78 -2.73
CA GLN A 60 -7.05 16.91 -3.67
C GLN A 60 -6.82 15.46 -3.26
N PHE A 61 -7.87 14.66 -3.30
CA PHE A 61 -7.78 13.22 -3.14
C PHE A 61 -8.25 12.56 -4.42
N LEU A 62 -7.42 11.69 -4.98
CA LEU A 62 -7.78 10.86 -6.11
C LEU A 62 -8.00 9.43 -5.58
N PHE A 63 -9.23 8.96 -5.65
CA PHE A 63 -9.57 7.60 -5.24
C PHE A 63 -9.92 6.76 -6.45
N PHE A 64 -9.47 5.51 -6.45
CA PHE A 64 -10.15 4.44 -7.17
C PHE A 64 -11.01 3.67 -6.18
N ASP A 65 -12.34 3.73 -6.34
CA ASP A 65 -13.27 2.92 -5.56
C ASP A 65 -13.49 1.57 -6.27
N ASP A 66 -13.04 0.49 -5.64
CA ASP A 66 -13.19 -0.88 -6.12
C ASP A 66 -14.57 -1.44 -5.73
N GLN A 67 -15.64 -0.73 -6.09
CA GLN A 67 -17.03 -1.14 -5.88
C GLN A 67 -17.36 -1.39 -4.39
N SER A 68 -17.13 -0.36 -3.57
CA SER A 68 -17.48 -0.39 -2.15
C SER A 68 -18.99 -0.53 -1.91
N ARG A 69 -19.34 -1.02 -0.73
CA ARG A 69 -20.71 -1.35 -0.28
C ARG A 69 -21.00 -0.92 1.16
N ASP A 70 -20.03 -0.32 1.85
CA ASP A 70 -20.12 0.09 3.25
C ASP A 70 -20.43 1.59 3.44
N GLY A 71 -20.75 2.31 2.36
CA GLY A 71 -20.92 3.77 2.37
C GLY A 71 -19.66 4.56 1.98
N THR A 72 -18.53 3.90 1.71
CA THR A 72 -17.27 4.55 1.29
C THR A 72 -17.46 5.50 0.10
N PHE A 73 -18.16 5.04 -0.96
CA PHE A 73 -18.34 5.86 -2.16
C PHE A 73 -19.16 7.12 -1.85
N GLU A 74 -20.28 6.96 -1.17
CA GLU A 74 -21.19 8.05 -0.79
C GLU A 74 -20.47 9.06 0.10
N PHE A 75 -19.78 8.58 1.14
CA PHE A 75 -19.00 9.42 2.03
C PHE A 75 -17.94 10.26 1.28
N LEU A 76 -17.21 9.63 0.36
CA LEU A 76 -16.20 10.31 -0.45
C LEU A 76 -16.82 11.32 -1.43
N ALA A 77 -17.97 11.01 -2.02
CA ALA A 77 -18.66 11.88 -2.97
C ALA A 77 -19.26 13.14 -2.32
N GLU A 78 -19.45 13.12 -1.00
CA GLU A 78 -19.85 14.31 -0.22
C GLU A 78 -18.67 15.26 0.05
N GLN A 79 -17.42 14.84 -0.21
CA GLN A 79 -16.23 15.63 0.06
C GLN A 79 -15.84 16.49 -1.16
N PRO A 80 -15.72 17.82 -1.03
CA PRO A 80 -15.51 18.73 -2.17
C PRO A 80 -14.12 18.62 -2.81
N ASP A 81 -13.16 17.99 -2.13
CA ASP A 81 -11.77 17.78 -2.54
C ASP A 81 -11.50 16.35 -3.03
N CYS A 82 -12.51 15.48 -3.09
CA CYS A 82 -12.39 14.11 -3.59
C CYS A 82 -12.74 14.00 -5.08
N CYS A 83 -11.94 13.22 -5.79
CA CYS A 83 -12.18 12.77 -7.16
C CYS A 83 -12.22 11.24 -7.14
N ILE A 84 -13.28 10.64 -7.69
CA ILE A 84 -13.51 9.19 -7.57
C ILE A 84 -13.57 8.56 -8.95
N LEU A 85 -12.68 7.61 -9.19
CA LEU A 85 -12.66 6.73 -10.34
C LEU A 85 -13.29 5.39 -9.98
N VAL A 86 -14.00 4.80 -10.94
CA VAL A 86 -14.60 3.47 -10.83
C VAL A 86 -14.33 2.67 -12.10
N SER A 87 -14.47 1.35 -12.03
CA SER A 87 -14.37 0.43 -13.16
C SER A 87 -15.42 -0.68 -13.09
N ASP A 88 -15.78 -1.23 -14.24
CA ASP A 88 -16.50 -2.49 -14.36
C ASP A 88 -15.65 -3.69 -13.88
N LYS A 89 -14.32 -3.53 -13.87
CA LYS A 89 -13.35 -4.53 -13.42
C LYS A 89 -13.02 -4.35 -11.94
N LEU A 90 -12.78 -5.48 -11.27
CA LEU A 90 -12.37 -5.51 -9.89
C LEU A 90 -10.83 -5.45 -9.78
N TYR A 91 -10.34 -4.91 -8.67
CA TYR A 91 -8.91 -4.89 -8.31
C TYR A 91 -8.26 -6.27 -8.50
N GLY A 92 -9.00 -7.31 -8.12
CA GLY A 92 -8.54 -8.70 -8.18
C GLY A 92 -8.58 -9.35 -9.55
N ASP A 93 -9.16 -8.73 -10.58
CA ASP A 93 -9.32 -9.39 -11.89
C ASP A 93 -7.98 -9.61 -12.60
N ASP A 94 -7.81 -10.77 -13.24
CA ASP A 94 -6.66 -11.06 -14.10
C ASP A 94 -6.93 -10.55 -15.52
N VAL A 95 -6.35 -9.40 -15.85
CA VAL A 95 -6.45 -8.76 -17.17
C VAL A 95 -5.28 -9.11 -18.07
N GLU A 96 -5.53 -9.19 -19.37
CA GLU A 96 -4.50 -9.36 -20.39
C GLU A 96 -3.86 -8.01 -20.70
N LEU A 97 -2.53 -7.99 -20.72
CA LEU A 97 -1.77 -6.82 -21.14
C LEU A 97 -1.63 -6.83 -22.67
N PRO A 98 -1.44 -5.65 -23.30
CA PRO A 98 -1.01 -5.57 -24.69
C PRO A 98 0.18 -6.51 -24.94
N ALA A 99 0.18 -7.13 -26.13
CA ALA A 99 1.25 -8.05 -26.51
C ALA A 99 2.60 -7.33 -26.47
N ASP A 100 3.60 -7.97 -25.87
CA ASP A 100 4.96 -7.45 -25.84
C ASP A 100 5.43 -7.23 -27.30
N PRO A 101 5.78 -6.00 -27.71
CA PRO A 101 5.98 -5.66 -29.11
C PRO A 101 7.18 -6.37 -29.75
N VAL A 102 8.09 -6.92 -28.94
CA VAL A 102 9.28 -7.65 -29.39
C VAL A 102 9.01 -9.15 -29.46
N SER A 103 8.42 -9.73 -28.41
CA SER A 103 8.23 -11.18 -28.29
C SER A 103 6.86 -11.68 -28.72
N GLY A 104 5.90 -10.78 -28.96
CA GLY A 104 4.50 -11.08 -29.25
C GLY A 104 3.75 -11.76 -28.09
N LYS A 105 4.39 -11.94 -26.93
CA LYS A 105 3.82 -12.68 -25.80
C LYS A 105 2.80 -11.82 -25.05
N VAL A 106 1.58 -12.31 -24.96
CA VAL A 106 0.55 -11.77 -24.06
C VAL A 106 0.88 -12.19 -22.63
N ARG A 107 0.79 -11.24 -21.71
CA ARG A 107 0.98 -11.46 -20.27
C ARG A 107 -0.30 -11.11 -19.53
N ARG A 108 -0.50 -11.72 -18.36
CA ARG A 108 -1.62 -11.38 -17.47
C ARG A 108 -1.11 -10.72 -16.20
N ARG A 109 -1.86 -9.77 -15.68
CA ARG A 109 -1.58 -9.11 -14.40
C ARG A 109 -2.89 -8.80 -13.68
N ARG A 110 -2.85 -8.72 -12.35
CA ARG A 110 -3.99 -8.21 -11.56
C ARG A 110 -4.25 -6.76 -11.94
N PHE A 111 -5.50 -6.42 -12.22
CA PHE A 111 -5.92 -5.08 -12.62
C PHE A 111 -5.48 -4.03 -11.61
N GLY A 112 -5.72 -4.29 -10.32
CA GLY A 112 -5.33 -3.42 -9.22
C GLY A 112 -3.85 -3.09 -9.13
N VAL A 113 -2.97 -3.95 -9.65
CA VAL A 113 -1.53 -3.66 -9.70
C VAL A 113 -1.21 -2.67 -10.83
N LEU A 114 -1.97 -2.70 -11.93
CA LEU A 114 -1.85 -1.71 -13.00
C LEU A 114 -2.37 -0.34 -12.56
N LEU A 115 -3.51 -0.32 -11.86
CA LEU A 115 -4.16 0.89 -11.35
C LEU A 115 -3.20 1.79 -10.54
N LYS A 116 -2.26 1.19 -9.82
CA LYS A 116 -1.26 1.92 -9.02
C LYS A 116 -0.39 2.88 -9.85
N SER A 117 -0.28 2.62 -11.14
CA SER A 117 0.60 3.36 -12.03
C SER A 117 -0.18 4.08 -13.12
N ILE A 118 -1.16 3.43 -13.74
CA ILE A 118 -1.89 4.03 -14.87
C ILE A 118 -2.75 5.22 -14.45
N ILE A 119 -3.38 5.18 -13.27
CA ILE A 119 -4.26 6.26 -12.83
C ILE A 119 -3.46 7.52 -12.51
N PRO A 120 -2.45 7.50 -11.61
CA PRO A 120 -1.64 8.68 -11.35
C PRO A 120 -0.98 9.24 -12.61
N HIS A 121 -0.46 8.36 -13.45
CA HIS A 121 0.19 8.73 -14.71
C HIS A 121 -0.76 9.46 -15.66
N HIS A 122 -2.01 8.99 -15.77
CA HIS A 122 -3.00 9.60 -16.66
C HIS A 122 -3.58 10.91 -16.11
N PHE A 123 -3.83 10.98 -14.80
CA PHE A 123 -4.63 12.06 -14.21
C PHE A 123 -3.84 13.16 -13.50
N LEU A 124 -2.64 12.87 -12.98
CA LEU A 124 -1.89 13.83 -12.15
C LEU A 124 -0.87 14.67 -12.95
N GLY A 125 -0.50 14.22 -14.15
CA GLY A 125 0.46 14.91 -15.01
C GLY A 125 1.89 14.85 -14.47
N ASP A 126 2.72 15.84 -14.84
CA ASP A 126 4.06 16.01 -14.25
C ASP A 126 3.95 16.69 -12.88
N GLY A 127 4.36 15.98 -11.83
CA GLY A 127 4.35 16.51 -10.48
C GLY A 127 4.36 15.45 -9.39
N PHE A 128 4.65 15.89 -8.17
CA PHE A 128 4.63 15.01 -7.01
C PHE A 128 3.22 14.73 -6.51
N ALA A 129 2.97 13.47 -6.15
CA ALA A 129 1.81 13.10 -5.35
C ALA A 129 2.15 11.95 -4.41
N ILE A 130 1.36 11.83 -3.34
CA ILE A 130 1.46 10.73 -2.39
C ILE A 130 0.62 9.55 -2.89
N TYR A 131 1.14 8.34 -2.80
CA TYR A 131 0.38 7.10 -2.87
C TYR A 131 0.34 6.46 -1.47
N ALA A 132 -0.87 6.28 -0.94
CA ALA A 132 -1.10 5.67 0.38
C ALA A 132 -2.33 4.78 0.34
N ASP A 133 -2.28 3.62 1.01
CA ASP A 133 -3.49 2.84 1.29
C ASP A 133 -4.24 3.47 2.48
N ALA A 134 -5.54 3.21 2.64
CA ALA A 134 -6.37 3.91 3.64
C ALA A 134 -5.90 3.71 5.10
N ASP A 135 -5.20 2.62 5.37
CA ASP A 135 -4.61 2.28 6.67
C ASP A 135 -3.16 2.80 6.85
N GLU A 136 -2.66 3.63 5.92
CA GLU A 136 -1.29 4.13 5.90
C GLU A 136 -1.19 5.67 6.02
N PHE A 137 -0.44 6.14 7.02
CA PHE A 137 -0.30 7.56 7.36
C PHE A 137 1.16 8.00 7.26
N LEU A 138 1.48 8.81 6.25
CA LEU A 138 2.83 9.31 6.01
C LEU A 138 3.25 10.37 7.03
N LEU A 139 4.38 10.18 7.68
CA LEU A 139 5.01 11.20 8.52
C LEU A 139 5.98 12.03 7.68
N LEU A 140 5.76 13.35 7.66
CA LEU A 140 6.73 14.28 7.08
C LEU A 140 7.90 14.51 8.05
N PRO A 141 9.11 14.87 7.55
CA PRO A 141 10.17 15.36 8.41
C PRO A 141 9.69 16.56 9.25
N GLU A 142 10.06 16.62 10.53
CA GLU A 142 9.51 17.57 11.52
C GLU A 142 9.50 19.04 11.09
N ARG A 143 10.44 19.44 10.22
CA ARG A 143 10.53 20.80 9.68
C ARG A 143 9.43 21.17 8.68
N PHE A 144 8.63 20.21 8.23
CA PHE A 144 7.56 20.42 7.26
C PHE A 144 6.20 20.10 7.86
N THR A 145 5.27 21.05 7.74
CA THR A 145 3.86 20.86 8.08
C THR A 145 2.97 20.81 6.84
N ASP A 146 3.46 21.29 5.69
CA ASP A 146 2.77 21.22 4.40
C ASP A 146 3.60 20.37 3.42
N VAL A 147 2.95 19.42 2.77
CA VAL A 147 3.57 18.51 1.79
C VAL A 147 4.12 19.27 0.58
N SER A 148 3.54 20.42 0.22
CA SER A 148 3.96 21.22 -0.92
C SER A 148 5.37 21.77 -0.73
N ASP A 149 5.71 22.18 0.50
CA ASP A 149 7.07 22.63 0.85
C ASP A 149 8.08 21.51 0.73
N PHE A 150 7.69 20.30 1.14
CA PHE A 150 8.54 19.13 1.01
C PHE A 150 8.72 18.73 -0.47
N PHE A 151 7.65 18.74 -1.28
CA PHE A 151 7.73 18.49 -2.72
C PHE A 151 8.65 19.47 -3.43
N ARG A 152 8.62 20.76 -3.06
CA ARG A 152 9.55 21.75 -3.61
C ARG A 152 11.01 21.40 -3.31
N VAL A 153 11.31 20.95 -2.10
CA VAL A 153 12.68 20.50 -1.73
C VAL A 153 13.10 19.27 -2.54
N LEU A 154 12.18 18.33 -2.77
CA LEU A 154 12.47 17.18 -3.63
C LEU A 154 12.72 17.60 -5.08
N ASP A 155 11.94 18.55 -5.60
CA ASP A 155 12.10 19.08 -6.95
C ASP A 155 13.43 19.82 -7.14
N GLU A 156 13.79 20.71 -6.20
CA GLU A 156 15.06 21.45 -6.18
C GLU A 156 16.28 20.51 -6.12
N ALA A 157 16.13 19.34 -5.51
CA ALA A 157 17.17 18.32 -5.38
C ALA A 157 17.15 17.24 -6.50
N ASP A 158 16.26 17.36 -7.49
CA ASP A 158 16.00 16.34 -8.53
C ASP A 158 15.68 14.92 -7.97
N ILE A 159 15.07 14.86 -6.79
CA ILE A 159 14.67 13.60 -6.14
C ILE A 159 13.27 13.20 -6.62
N ARG A 160 13.19 12.22 -7.51
CA ARG A 160 11.90 11.80 -8.11
C ARG A 160 11.15 10.71 -7.36
N VAL A 161 11.82 9.95 -6.50
CA VAL A 161 11.24 8.79 -5.81
C VAL A 161 11.73 8.76 -4.37
N VAL A 162 10.82 8.63 -3.41
CA VAL A 162 11.18 8.50 -1.99
C VAL A 162 10.54 7.24 -1.41
N SER A 163 11.35 6.45 -0.71
CA SER A 163 10.89 5.28 0.03
C SER A 163 10.54 5.64 1.47
N ALA A 164 9.67 4.83 2.07
CA ALA A 164 9.33 4.91 3.47
C ALA A 164 9.43 3.55 4.16
N SER A 165 9.86 3.58 5.42
CA SER A 165 9.68 2.47 6.35
C SER A 165 8.19 2.36 6.70
N LEU A 166 7.62 1.17 6.54
CA LEU A 166 6.22 0.89 6.86
C LEU A 166 6.14 0.32 8.27
N LEU A 167 5.90 1.19 9.25
CA LEU A 167 5.91 0.87 10.68
C LEU A 167 4.54 0.33 11.09
N GLU A 168 4.47 -0.96 11.38
CA GLU A 168 3.21 -1.61 11.79
C GLU A 168 2.82 -1.22 13.21
N MET A 169 1.63 -0.62 13.34
CA MET A 169 1.01 -0.24 14.59
C MET A 169 0.06 -1.33 15.09
N TYR A 170 0.07 -1.60 16.40
CA TYR A 170 -0.75 -2.63 17.03
C TYR A 170 -1.15 -2.29 18.47
N PRO A 171 -2.24 -2.90 18.99
CA PRO A 171 -2.67 -2.74 20.38
C PRO A 171 -1.89 -3.68 21.31
N ALA A 172 -2.06 -3.52 22.63
CA ALA A 172 -1.44 -4.44 23.60
C ALA A 172 -2.01 -5.86 23.48
N THR A 173 -3.32 -5.99 23.31
CA THR A 173 -4.02 -7.28 23.32
C THR A 173 -5.04 -7.43 22.19
N LEU A 174 -5.45 -8.67 21.91
CA LEU A 174 -6.57 -8.96 21.01
C LEU A 174 -7.90 -8.38 21.47
N GLU A 175 -8.08 -8.22 22.78
CA GLU A 175 -9.27 -7.56 23.31
C GLU A 175 -9.27 -6.09 22.94
N ASP A 176 -8.14 -5.40 23.18
CA ASP A 176 -7.96 -4.00 22.77
C ASP A 176 -8.12 -3.82 21.25
N MET A 177 -7.59 -4.75 20.45
CA MET A 177 -7.76 -4.77 19.00
C MET A 177 -9.23 -4.77 18.57
N ARG A 178 -10.07 -5.51 19.29
CA ARG A 178 -11.49 -5.70 18.95
C ARG A 178 -12.38 -4.62 19.53
N ARG A 179 -11.84 -3.67 20.30
CA ARG A 179 -12.63 -2.55 20.80
C ARG A 179 -13.14 -1.75 19.60
N GLY A 180 -14.46 -1.65 19.51
CA GLY A 180 -15.11 -0.88 18.45
C GLY A 180 -14.74 0.59 18.60
N ILE A 181 -14.06 1.13 17.60
CA ILE A 181 -13.77 2.57 17.48
C ILE A 181 -14.27 3.07 16.12
N HIS A 182 -14.51 4.37 16.03
CA HIS A 182 -14.81 5.08 14.79
C HIS A 182 -13.81 6.24 14.67
N PRO A 183 -12.61 6.00 14.13
CA PRO A 183 -11.53 6.97 14.20
C PRO A 183 -11.83 8.16 13.28
N ALA A 184 -11.85 9.37 13.85
CA ALA A 184 -12.04 10.63 13.14
C ALA A 184 -10.71 11.38 12.92
N SER A 185 -9.64 10.93 13.58
CA SER A 185 -8.31 11.51 13.52
C SER A 185 -7.22 10.44 13.61
N LEU A 186 -5.98 10.82 13.22
CA LEU A 186 -4.81 9.97 13.47
C LEU A 186 -4.60 9.72 14.97
N GLN A 187 -4.94 10.68 15.82
CA GLN A 187 -4.79 10.56 17.27
C GLN A 187 -5.64 9.41 17.82
N ASP A 188 -6.89 9.26 17.37
CA ASP A 188 -7.77 8.16 17.79
C ASP A 188 -7.16 6.78 17.48
N LEU A 189 -6.50 6.67 16.31
CA LEU A 189 -5.81 5.46 15.89
C LEU A 189 -4.57 5.19 16.74
N VAL A 190 -3.74 6.21 16.99
CA VAL A 190 -2.53 6.09 17.82
C VAL A 190 -2.89 5.72 19.26
N GLU A 191 -3.92 6.31 19.84
CA GLU A 191 -4.38 5.99 21.20
C GLU A 191 -4.92 4.56 21.31
N SER A 192 -5.60 4.07 20.27
CA SER A 192 -6.16 2.71 20.24
C SER A 192 -5.11 1.64 19.93
N TYR A 193 -4.11 1.97 19.10
CA TYR A 193 -3.08 1.05 18.61
C TYR A 193 -1.67 1.63 18.79
N PRO A 194 -1.21 1.90 20.03
CA PRO A 194 -0.04 2.73 20.29
C PRO A 194 1.30 2.01 20.12
N TYR A 195 1.31 0.68 20.05
CA TYR A 195 2.56 -0.09 20.08
C TYR A 195 3.11 -0.31 18.68
N PHE A 196 4.43 -0.32 18.60
CA PHE A 196 5.21 -0.65 17.42
C PHE A 196 6.53 -1.29 17.86
N ASP A 197 7.21 -1.97 16.93
CA ASP A 197 8.55 -2.51 17.21
C ASP A 197 9.61 -1.41 17.07
N ASP A 198 10.44 -1.22 18.10
CA ASP A 198 11.48 -0.18 18.21
C ASP A 198 12.77 -0.47 17.39
N ARG A 199 12.63 -1.13 16.24
CA ARG A 199 13.77 -1.59 15.43
C ARG A 199 13.83 -0.89 14.09
N CYS A 200 15.05 -0.59 13.64
CA CYS A 200 15.30 -0.09 12.29
C CYS A 200 14.77 -1.10 11.26
N LEU A 201 13.81 -0.69 10.44
CA LEU A 201 13.23 -1.53 9.38
C LEU A 201 14.09 -1.53 8.13
N LEU A 202 14.56 -0.35 7.72
CA LEU A 202 15.23 -0.15 6.44
C LEU A 202 16.49 0.71 6.58
N THR A 203 17.50 0.38 5.77
CA THR A 203 18.70 1.20 5.56
C THR A 203 18.80 1.61 4.09
N LEU A 204 19.15 2.87 3.84
CA LEU A 204 19.34 3.37 2.48
C LEU A 204 20.55 2.70 1.81
N ARG A 205 20.48 2.55 0.48
CA ARG A 205 21.55 1.96 -0.33
C ARG A 205 21.77 2.77 -1.61
N PRO A 206 23.03 2.90 -2.06
CA PRO A 206 23.30 3.56 -3.34
C PRO A 206 22.66 2.86 -4.53
N ALA A 207 21.99 3.63 -5.38
CA ALA A 207 21.34 3.25 -6.63
C ALA A 207 20.45 1.99 -6.52
N ALA A 208 19.89 1.73 -5.34
CA ALA A 208 19.16 0.49 -5.06
C ALA A 208 17.98 0.73 -4.13
N GLN A 209 17.06 -0.24 -4.10
CA GLN A 209 16.01 -0.28 -3.08
C GLN A 209 16.64 -0.35 -1.67
N PRO A 210 16.02 0.21 -0.62
CA PRO A 210 16.52 0.10 0.74
C PRO A 210 16.76 -1.38 1.13
N ALA A 211 17.80 -1.62 1.93
CA ALA A 211 18.01 -2.93 2.53
C ALA A 211 17.01 -3.13 3.68
N LEU A 212 16.48 -4.35 3.77
CA LEU A 212 15.55 -4.75 4.82
C LEU A 212 16.34 -5.31 6.01
N GLU A 213 16.39 -4.54 7.10
CA GLU A 213 17.07 -4.93 8.34
C GLU A 213 16.15 -5.73 9.27
N TYR A 214 14.88 -5.32 9.35
CA TYR A 214 13.88 -5.95 10.19
C TYR A 214 12.56 -6.17 9.46
N LYS A 215 11.87 -7.28 9.76
CA LYS A 215 10.68 -7.76 9.01
C LYS A 215 9.34 -7.33 9.61
N GLY A 216 9.36 -6.42 10.59
CA GLY A 216 8.17 -5.88 11.24
C GLY A 216 7.48 -6.82 12.23
N ALA A 217 6.47 -6.28 12.90
CA ALA A 217 5.72 -6.92 13.97
C ALA A 217 5.01 -8.18 13.52
N SER A 218 4.39 -8.16 12.33
CA SER A 218 3.74 -9.32 11.73
C SER A 218 4.69 -10.52 11.62
N TRP A 219 5.94 -10.30 11.21
CA TRP A 219 6.92 -11.39 11.12
C TRP A 219 7.35 -11.89 12.50
N ARG A 220 7.56 -10.99 13.46
CA ARG A 220 7.84 -11.34 14.87
C ARG A 220 6.74 -12.22 15.45
N LEU A 221 5.49 -11.76 15.33
CA LEU A 221 4.29 -12.46 15.79
C LEU A 221 4.13 -13.83 15.12
N PHE A 222 4.29 -13.90 13.80
CA PHE A 222 4.23 -15.19 13.10
C PHE A 222 5.29 -16.18 13.58
N ARG A 223 6.48 -15.71 13.96
CA ARG A 223 7.52 -16.57 14.53
C ARG A 223 7.23 -16.98 15.97
N GLN A 224 6.90 -16.03 16.84
CA GLN A 224 6.61 -16.28 18.26
C GLN A 224 5.46 -17.27 18.43
N HIS A 225 4.37 -17.10 17.67
CA HIS A 225 3.23 -18.01 17.72
C HIS A 225 3.37 -19.21 16.79
N GLY A 226 4.51 -19.38 16.11
CA GLY A 226 4.81 -20.54 15.28
C GLY A 226 3.89 -20.70 14.06
N VAL A 227 3.29 -19.62 13.55
CA VAL A 227 2.47 -19.61 12.33
C VAL A 227 3.30 -20.08 11.13
N CYS A 228 4.59 -19.75 11.12
CA CYS A 228 5.57 -20.20 10.14
C CYS A 228 6.18 -21.59 10.42
N LYS A 229 5.59 -22.41 11.32
CA LYS A 229 6.19 -23.70 11.70
C LYS A 229 6.31 -24.62 10.46
N ARG A 230 7.54 -25.09 10.23
CA ARG A 230 7.83 -26.21 9.33
C ARG A 230 6.94 -27.40 9.70
N HIS A 231 6.33 -28.01 8.69
CA HIS A 231 5.85 -29.39 8.83
C HIS A 231 7.01 -30.25 9.35
N TRP A 232 6.74 -31.17 10.28
CA TRP A 232 7.77 -31.98 10.96
C TRP A 232 8.74 -32.68 10.00
N ILE A 233 8.24 -33.09 8.82
CA ILE A 233 8.99 -33.72 7.72
C ILE A 233 10.13 -32.82 7.19
N ASN A 234 9.97 -31.49 7.27
CA ASN A 234 10.91 -30.53 6.70
C ASN A 234 11.88 -29.95 7.75
N ARG A 235 11.86 -30.45 8.99
CA ARG A 235 12.68 -29.94 10.10
C ARG A 235 14.19 -30.07 9.81
N HIS A 236 14.58 -31.11 9.08
CA HIS A 236 15.97 -31.43 8.75
C HIS A 236 16.48 -30.81 7.45
N VAL A 237 15.63 -30.11 6.69
CA VAL A 237 16.05 -29.49 5.43
C VAL A 237 16.97 -28.28 5.75
N PRO A 238 18.14 -28.12 5.10
CA PRO A 238 18.97 -26.92 5.29
C PRO A 238 18.29 -25.63 4.82
N ALA A 239 18.57 -24.49 5.45
CA ALA A 239 17.91 -23.21 5.15
C ALA A 239 18.04 -22.77 3.68
N ALA A 240 19.19 -23.05 3.04
CA ALA A 240 19.43 -22.76 1.63
C ALA A 240 18.50 -23.56 0.70
N MET A 241 18.22 -24.82 1.03
CA MET A 241 17.32 -25.69 0.27
C MET A 241 15.86 -25.28 0.39
N ILE A 242 15.47 -24.56 1.45
CA ILE A 242 14.10 -24.06 1.62
C ILE A 242 13.71 -23.08 0.51
N ARG A 243 14.63 -22.18 0.15
CA ARG A 243 14.44 -21.20 -0.93
C ARG A 243 14.29 -21.89 -2.28
N VAL A 244 15.05 -22.97 -2.50
CA VAL A 244 15.02 -23.76 -3.74
C VAL A 244 13.76 -24.63 -3.82
N LEU A 245 13.33 -25.23 -2.70
CA LEU A 245 12.16 -26.09 -2.60
C LEU A 245 10.82 -25.32 -2.47
N GLY A 246 10.85 -23.99 -2.46
CA GLY A 246 9.66 -23.15 -2.54
C GLY A 246 8.74 -23.20 -1.30
N PHE A 247 9.26 -23.54 -0.11
CA PHE A 247 8.42 -23.52 1.10
C PHE A 247 7.95 -22.09 1.40
N PRO A 248 6.64 -21.86 1.49
CA PRO A 248 6.10 -20.52 1.56
C PRO A 248 6.40 -19.88 2.92
N THR A 249 7.07 -18.73 2.89
CA THR A 249 7.23 -17.85 4.04
C THR A 249 6.33 -16.63 3.84
N PRO A 250 5.64 -16.13 4.88
CA PRO A 250 4.88 -14.89 4.76
C PRO A 250 5.83 -13.76 4.37
N SER A 251 5.50 -13.05 3.30
CA SER A 251 6.15 -11.79 2.95
C SER A 251 5.40 -10.68 3.67
N THR A 252 6.04 -10.01 4.61
CA THR A 252 5.54 -8.80 5.26
C THR A 252 6.12 -7.60 4.51
N ALA A 253 5.25 -6.67 4.10
CA ALA A 253 5.70 -5.42 3.50
C ALA A 253 6.23 -4.51 4.62
N CYS A 254 7.51 -4.13 4.52
CA CYS A 254 8.15 -3.21 5.47
C CYS A 254 8.65 -1.94 4.77
N VAL A 255 8.51 -1.87 3.45
CA VAL A 255 8.88 -0.72 2.62
C VAL A 255 7.66 -0.28 1.83
N LYS A 256 7.47 1.02 1.71
CA LYS A 256 6.53 1.64 0.78
C LYS A 256 7.30 2.61 -0.12
N THR A 257 6.77 2.91 -1.29
CA THR A 257 7.24 4.02 -2.13
C THR A 257 6.11 5.04 -2.23
N PRO A 258 5.90 5.88 -1.20
CA PRO A 258 4.73 6.74 -1.15
C PRO A 258 4.85 8.00 -2.00
N ILE A 259 6.05 8.52 -2.29
CA ILE A 259 6.18 9.77 -3.05
C ILE A 259 6.92 9.50 -4.35
N LEU A 260 6.29 9.90 -5.44
CA LEU A 260 6.85 9.86 -6.78
C LEU A 260 6.52 11.16 -7.50
N ARG A 261 7.44 11.62 -8.35
CA ARG A 261 7.15 12.58 -9.40
C ARG A 261 6.55 11.84 -10.59
N TRP A 262 5.24 11.95 -10.77
CA TRP A 262 4.52 11.35 -11.89
C TRP A 262 4.88 12.07 -13.20
N GLY A 263 4.65 11.42 -14.35
CA GLY A 263 4.86 12.03 -15.68
C GLY A 263 6.30 12.04 -16.21
N ALA A 264 7.33 11.96 -15.37
CA ALA A 264 8.75 11.99 -15.78
C ALA A 264 9.35 10.62 -16.18
N GLY A 265 8.54 9.71 -16.74
CA GLY A 265 8.95 8.31 -16.98
C GLY A 265 9.11 7.47 -15.70
N VAL A 266 8.66 8.01 -14.57
CA VAL A 266 8.64 7.36 -13.26
C VAL A 266 7.27 6.74 -13.03
N TYR A 267 7.23 5.48 -12.59
CA TYR A 267 5.98 4.82 -12.24
C TYR A 267 6.21 3.75 -11.17
N LEU A 268 5.12 3.32 -10.53
CA LEU A 268 5.15 2.25 -9.53
C LEU A 268 5.19 0.85 -10.17
N ASP A 269 6.02 -0.03 -9.64
CA ASP A 269 5.97 -1.47 -9.91
C ASP A 269 5.45 -2.20 -8.67
N GLY A 270 4.13 -2.17 -8.50
CA GLY A 270 3.47 -2.53 -7.23
C GLY A 270 3.61 -1.44 -6.17
N SER A 271 3.37 -1.75 -4.89
CA SER A 271 3.36 -0.75 -3.82
C SER A 271 4.72 -0.41 -3.21
N HIS A 272 5.77 -1.15 -3.59
CA HIS A 272 7.04 -1.19 -2.84
C HIS A 272 8.25 -0.78 -3.67
N ARG A 273 8.08 -0.57 -4.97
CA ARG A 273 9.14 -0.28 -5.92
C ARG A 273 8.64 0.68 -6.98
N ALA A 274 9.54 1.47 -7.53
CA ALA A 274 9.31 2.28 -8.71
C ALA A 274 10.24 1.84 -9.86
N SER A 275 10.02 2.40 -11.04
CA SER A 275 10.88 2.21 -12.22
C SER A 275 12.30 2.77 -12.05
N GLN A 276 12.48 3.72 -11.12
CA GLN A 276 13.76 4.30 -10.75
C GLN A 276 14.12 3.97 -9.28
N ALA A 277 15.41 4.05 -8.95
CA ALA A 277 15.86 3.90 -7.58
C ALA A 277 15.33 5.07 -6.71
N PRO A 278 14.95 4.82 -5.45
CA PRO A 278 14.56 5.87 -4.53
C PRO A 278 15.78 6.70 -4.09
N SER A 279 15.51 7.84 -3.45
CA SER A 279 16.53 8.69 -2.82
C SER A 279 17.48 7.88 -1.92
N GLU A 280 18.77 8.21 -2.02
CA GLU A 280 19.83 7.66 -1.16
C GLU A 280 20.02 8.45 0.14
N GLU A 281 19.34 9.60 0.26
CA GLU A 281 19.50 10.55 1.36
C GLU A 281 18.24 10.66 2.22
N ILE A 282 17.08 10.38 1.62
CA ILE A 282 15.78 10.55 2.27
C ILE A 282 15.08 9.20 2.41
N LEU A 283 14.84 8.82 3.66
CA LEU A 283 13.97 7.72 4.03
C LEU A 283 12.87 8.27 4.94
N LEU A 284 11.61 8.11 4.52
CA LEU A 284 10.44 8.52 5.29
C LEU A 284 9.95 7.38 6.20
N THR A 285 8.92 7.67 6.99
CA THR A 285 8.19 6.69 7.78
C THR A 285 6.70 6.82 7.50
N MET A 286 6.02 5.69 7.36
CA MET A 286 4.56 5.61 7.32
C MET A 286 4.08 4.73 8.47
N LEU A 287 3.11 5.23 9.23
CA LEU A 287 2.40 4.42 10.20
C LEU A 287 1.42 3.53 9.45
N HIS A 288 1.46 2.22 9.69
CA HIS A 288 0.58 1.23 9.09
C HIS A 288 -0.32 0.60 10.15
N PHE A 289 -1.57 1.03 10.19
CA PHE A 289 -2.58 0.53 11.13
C PHE A 289 -3.17 -0.78 10.64
N LYS A 290 -2.36 -1.82 10.71
CA LYS A 290 -2.72 -3.15 10.25
C LYS A 290 -3.60 -3.89 11.26
N PHE A 291 -3.24 -3.83 12.54
CA PHE A 291 -3.87 -4.61 13.61
C PHE A 291 -4.99 -3.82 14.28
N THR A 292 -6.07 -3.60 13.54
CA THR A 292 -7.24 -2.82 14.01
C THR A 292 -8.49 -3.66 14.13
N ALA A 293 -9.54 -3.11 14.74
CA ALA A 293 -10.86 -3.73 14.81
C ALA A 293 -11.42 -4.14 13.43
N ASP A 294 -11.01 -3.43 12.36
CA ASP A 294 -11.45 -3.66 11.00
C ASP A 294 -10.74 -4.83 10.29
N LEU A 295 -9.61 -5.30 10.81
CA LEU A 295 -8.80 -6.34 10.16
C LEU A 295 -9.57 -7.65 9.96
N GLN A 296 -10.48 -8.02 10.88
CA GLN A 296 -11.28 -9.23 10.74
C GLN A 296 -12.16 -9.17 9.48
N ARG A 297 -12.83 -8.04 9.24
CA ARG A 297 -13.64 -7.83 8.03
C ARG A 297 -12.78 -7.91 6.76
N LYS A 298 -11.61 -7.25 6.76
CA LYS A 298 -10.66 -7.33 5.64
C LYS A 298 -10.20 -8.76 5.37
N MET A 299 -9.94 -9.55 6.41
CA MET A 299 -9.58 -10.96 6.32
C MET A 299 -10.71 -11.79 5.71
N ASP A 300 -11.95 -11.63 6.17
CA ASP A 300 -13.11 -12.37 5.68
C ASP A 300 -13.33 -12.10 4.19
N PHE A 301 -13.25 -10.84 3.78
CA PHE A 301 -13.29 -10.47 2.36
C PHE A 301 -12.14 -11.10 1.57
N ALA A 302 -10.91 -11.02 2.06
CA ALA A 302 -9.76 -11.55 1.34
C ALA A 302 -9.83 -13.08 1.17
N LEU A 303 -10.27 -13.81 2.20
CA LEU A 303 -10.35 -15.27 2.18
C LEU A 303 -11.49 -15.78 1.29
N THR A 304 -12.57 -15.01 1.14
CA THR A 304 -13.72 -15.36 0.28
C THR A 304 -13.53 -14.94 -1.18
N SER A 305 -13.03 -13.73 -1.44
CA SER A 305 -12.92 -13.16 -2.79
C SER A 305 -11.72 -13.65 -3.61
N ARG A 306 -10.65 -14.13 -2.95
CA ARG A 306 -9.33 -14.42 -3.58
C ARG A 306 -8.76 -13.24 -4.40
N ALA A 307 -9.22 -12.00 -4.16
CA ALA A 307 -8.86 -10.82 -4.96
C ALA A 307 -7.39 -10.40 -4.83
N TYR A 308 -6.68 -10.85 -3.80
CA TYR A 308 -5.28 -10.48 -3.56
C TYR A 308 -4.29 -11.41 -4.28
N ALA A 309 -3.19 -10.83 -4.79
CA ALA A 309 -2.10 -11.57 -5.41
C ALA A 309 -1.60 -12.72 -4.50
N GLY A 310 -1.34 -13.89 -5.10
CA GLY A 310 -0.96 -15.09 -4.35
C GLY A 310 -2.11 -15.79 -3.60
N GLY A 311 -3.37 -15.47 -3.92
CA GLY A 311 -4.55 -16.19 -3.42
C GLY A 311 -4.84 -15.93 -1.94
N SER A 312 -4.62 -14.69 -1.49
CA SER A 312 -4.85 -14.26 -0.09
C SER A 312 -4.03 -15.04 0.94
N ARG A 313 -2.87 -15.59 0.55
CA ARG A 313 -2.03 -16.43 1.40
C ARG A 313 -1.59 -15.74 2.69
N ILE A 314 -1.35 -14.43 2.65
CA ILE A 314 -0.97 -13.65 3.84
C ILE A 314 -2.09 -13.60 4.88
N TYR A 315 -3.34 -13.46 4.44
CA TYR A 315 -4.52 -13.46 5.33
C TYR A 315 -4.78 -14.81 5.99
N ARG A 316 -4.37 -15.93 5.37
CA ARG A 316 -4.36 -17.24 6.03
C ARG A 316 -3.35 -17.33 7.17
N TYR A 317 -2.22 -16.63 7.06
CA TYR A 317 -1.25 -16.55 8.17
C TYR A 317 -1.80 -15.69 9.30
N TYR A 318 -2.48 -14.57 9.01
CA TYR A 318 -3.18 -13.79 10.04
C TYR A 318 -4.30 -14.57 10.73
N ASP A 319 -5.13 -15.30 9.98
CA ASP A 319 -6.14 -16.19 10.57
C ASP A 319 -5.51 -17.21 11.54
N CYS A 320 -4.41 -17.84 11.13
CA CYS A 320 -3.69 -18.76 12.00
C CYS A 320 -3.09 -18.05 13.22
N LEU A 321 -2.53 -16.85 13.04
CA LEU A 321 -1.98 -16.03 14.12
C LEU A 321 -3.05 -15.72 15.17
N PHE A 322 -4.20 -15.21 14.75
CA PHE A 322 -5.27 -14.79 15.66
C PHE A 322 -5.87 -15.95 16.44
N ARG A 323 -6.03 -17.12 15.82
CA ARG A 323 -6.44 -18.34 16.55
C ARG A 323 -5.44 -18.70 17.65
N ARG A 324 -4.14 -18.57 17.39
CA ARG A 324 -3.09 -18.89 18.37
C ARG A 324 -2.94 -17.83 19.46
N LEU A 325 -3.04 -16.56 19.11
CA LEU A 325 -3.07 -15.46 20.07
C LEU A 325 -4.26 -15.62 21.03
N GLY A 326 -5.44 -15.96 20.53
CA GLY A 326 -6.63 -16.21 21.35
C GLY A 326 -6.44 -17.35 22.38
N SER A 327 -5.70 -18.40 22.02
CA SER A 327 -5.36 -19.49 22.96
C SER A 327 -4.22 -19.17 23.93
N GLY A 328 -3.45 -18.12 23.67
CA GLY A 328 -2.18 -17.81 24.36
C GLY A 328 -2.19 -16.53 25.18
N GLY A 329 -3.37 -16.06 25.62
CA GLY A 329 -3.50 -14.83 26.42
C GLY A 329 -3.59 -13.53 25.62
N GLY A 330 -3.56 -13.59 24.28
CA GLY A 330 -3.95 -12.48 23.41
C GLY A 330 -2.97 -11.32 23.28
N ALA A 331 -1.77 -11.37 23.86
CA ALA A 331 -0.79 -10.27 23.81
C ALA A 331 0.00 -10.23 22.49
N PHE A 332 0.28 -9.02 21.98
CA PHE A 332 1.07 -8.74 20.76
C PHE A 332 2.59 -8.62 21.01
#